data_AF-A0A1I1I8D7-F1
#
_entry.id   AF-A0A1I1I8D7-F1
#
_cell.length_a   1.000
_cell.length_b   1.000
_cell.length_c   1.000
_cell.angle_alpha   90.00
_cell.angle_beta   90.00
_cell.angle_gamma   90.00
#
_symmetry.space_group_name_H-M   'P 1'
#
loop_
_entity.id
_entity.type
_entity.pdbx_description
1 polymer ?
#
loop_
_entity_poly.entity_id
_entity_poly.type
_entity_poly.pdbx_seq_one_letter_code
_entity_poly.pdbx_strand_id
1 'polypeptide(L)'
;MDSQGDTWAVISTVRAANYIIESFISHYIAMGAKEIHLFLDDVSFNEVETLSRYKNVFYYECDDCYWSRIGSKPESIEKRQSENFKFARGRTTAGWTLHVDIDELLISRVKVEKVLKAVPSKVFSILVRNLEAVYSKEISDKEIFETNLFKKKITDKVFLEDIFGKELLGVCRKGFWAHDKGKSFVRTAFGISGWWIHSPDPIEKSLMKMVETSDMELLHYESSSYSSFKEKMFRRLNKKSKTSRLSEIETKKLGVFEYVFLKEGDSGLKQIYKTMNVLSGDRLKKCISKGFVVERNLKNESVSKSPFCMPIYNWRSEVLVYDFASKKIKFVTSDFLVGNDGFSQVYILLGAEFSILFFRVNERNFYLFLKEGGKIEENDFFSIKCVLNTERDGSIKFSILTKDGYMSSDKQGVVTFDKKLKNKWEVFKTSYEE
;
A
#
# COMPACT_ATOMS: atom_id res chain seq x y z
N MET A 1 9.58 -28.20 -1.95
CA MET A 1 8.16 -27.78 -1.80
C MET A 1 8.02 -26.32 -1.35
N ASP A 2 9.10 -25.53 -1.30
CA ASP A 2 9.14 -24.17 -0.71
C ASP A 2 8.79 -23.01 -1.66
N SER A 3 8.47 -23.26 -2.93
CA SER A 3 8.30 -22.19 -3.95
C SER A 3 6.87 -21.69 -4.13
N GLN A 4 5.89 -22.21 -3.36
CA GLN A 4 4.52 -21.70 -3.44
C GLN A 4 4.31 -20.48 -2.54
N GLY A 5 5.03 -20.36 -1.42
CA GLY A 5 4.75 -19.38 -0.35
C GLY A 5 5.09 -17.92 -0.67
N ASP A 6 5.87 -17.65 -1.72
CA ASP A 6 6.38 -16.32 -2.09
C ASP A 6 5.94 -15.85 -3.49
N THR A 7 5.31 -16.73 -4.27
CA THR A 7 4.69 -16.37 -5.57
C THR A 7 3.37 -15.64 -5.38
N TRP A 8 3.00 -14.80 -6.34
CA TRP A 8 1.82 -13.96 -6.24
C TRP A 8 1.04 -13.87 -7.56
N ALA A 9 -0.27 -13.69 -7.42
CA ALA A 9 -1.20 -13.46 -8.52
C ALA A 9 -1.86 -12.08 -8.42
N VAL A 10 -2.10 -11.49 -9.58
CA VAL A 10 -2.84 -10.23 -9.73
C VAL A 10 -4.25 -10.54 -10.17
N ILE A 11 -5.22 -9.89 -9.56
CA ILE A 11 -6.63 -10.07 -9.89
C ILE A 11 -7.24 -8.71 -10.15
N SER A 12 -7.89 -8.53 -11.30
CA SER A 12 -8.55 -7.26 -11.63
C SER A 12 -9.88 -7.48 -12.33
N THR A 13 -10.88 -6.67 -11.95
CA THR A 13 -12.13 -6.53 -12.69
C THR A 13 -12.03 -5.30 -13.58
N VAL A 14 -12.20 -5.50 -14.88
CA VAL A 14 -11.72 -4.59 -15.90
C VAL A 14 -12.86 -4.09 -16.78
N ARG A 15 -12.84 -2.79 -17.02
CA ARG A 15 -13.53 -2.12 -18.11
C ARG A 15 -12.62 -1.01 -18.63
N ALA A 16 -11.83 -1.32 -19.65
CA ALA A 16 -10.86 -0.41 -20.23
C ALA A 16 -10.58 -0.80 -21.68
N ALA A 17 -10.03 0.15 -22.46
CA ALA A 17 -9.54 -0.13 -23.81
C ALA A 17 -8.35 -1.10 -23.79
N ASN A 18 -8.17 -1.88 -24.85
CA ASN A 18 -7.14 -2.94 -24.92
C ASN A 18 -5.73 -2.43 -24.60
N TYR A 19 -5.33 -1.24 -25.06
CA TYR A 19 -3.98 -0.70 -24.79
C TYR A 19 -3.70 -0.46 -23.30
N ILE A 20 -4.73 -0.12 -22.50
CA ILE A 20 -4.61 0.01 -21.04
C ILE A 20 -4.44 -1.37 -20.42
N ILE A 21 -5.22 -2.36 -20.90
CA ILE A 21 -5.13 -3.75 -20.44
C ILE A 21 -3.74 -4.34 -20.74
N GLU A 22 -3.22 -4.12 -21.94
CA GLU A 22 -1.89 -4.57 -22.33
C GLU A 22 -0.78 -3.91 -21.51
N SER A 23 -0.92 -2.61 -21.22
CA SER A 23 0.01 -1.89 -20.34
C SER A 23 -0.01 -2.47 -18.93
N PHE A 24 -1.19 -2.75 -18.39
CA PHE A 24 -1.38 -3.39 -17.08
C PHE A 24 -0.75 -4.79 -17.04
N ILE A 25 -1.06 -5.64 -18.02
CA ILE A 25 -0.50 -7.00 -18.13
C ILE A 25 1.02 -6.95 -18.19
N SER A 26 1.56 -6.13 -19.12
CA SER A 26 3.00 -5.99 -19.33
C SER A 26 3.71 -5.54 -18.05
N HIS A 27 3.11 -4.57 -17.34
CA HIS A 27 3.62 -4.07 -16.08
C HIS A 27 3.68 -5.17 -15.00
N TYR A 28 2.58 -5.88 -14.76
CA TYR A 28 2.54 -6.89 -13.71
C TYR A 28 3.37 -8.15 -14.04
N ILE A 29 3.50 -8.52 -15.33
CA ILE A 29 4.46 -9.53 -15.78
C ILE A 29 5.88 -9.07 -15.45
N ALA A 30 6.25 -7.83 -15.78
CA ALA A 30 7.57 -7.28 -15.50
C ALA A 30 7.87 -7.21 -13.99
N MET A 31 6.85 -6.99 -13.16
CA MET A 31 6.97 -7.01 -11.70
C MET A 31 7.16 -8.41 -11.09
N GLY A 32 6.98 -9.48 -11.88
CA GLY A 32 7.16 -10.87 -11.43
C GLY A 32 5.88 -11.61 -11.07
N ALA A 33 4.69 -11.08 -11.43
CA ALA A 33 3.43 -11.77 -11.15
C ALA A 33 3.41 -13.15 -11.82
N LYS A 34 3.18 -14.19 -11.01
CA LYS A 34 3.11 -15.59 -11.48
C LYS A 34 1.88 -15.80 -12.34
N GLU A 35 0.75 -15.22 -11.94
CA GLU A 35 -0.54 -15.36 -12.60
C GLU A 35 -1.24 -13.99 -12.63
N ILE A 36 -1.97 -13.69 -13.70
CA ILE A 36 -2.83 -12.51 -13.79
C ILE A 36 -4.23 -12.99 -14.17
N HIS A 37 -5.24 -12.66 -13.37
CA HIS A 37 -6.64 -12.99 -13.63
C HIS A 37 -7.41 -11.71 -13.96
N LEU A 38 -7.94 -11.62 -15.18
CA LEU A 38 -8.67 -10.47 -15.69
C LEU A 38 -10.13 -10.83 -15.92
N PHE A 39 -11.02 -10.12 -15.23
CA PHE A 39 -12.46 -10.29 -15.33
C PHE A 39 -13.03 -9.13 -16.14
N LEU A 40 -13.39 -9.39 -17.39
CA LEU A 40 -13.88 -8.38 -18.33
C LEU A 40 -15.35 -8.08 -18.01
N ASP A 41 -15.62 -7.04 -17.21
CA ASP A 41 -16.97 -6.70 -16.71
C ASP A 41 -17.90 -6.15 -17.80
N ASP A 42 -17.31 -5.73 -18.93
CA ASP A 42 -18.00 -5.21 -20.10
C ASP A 42 -17.32 -5.73 -21.38
N VAL A 43 -17.78 -6.88 -21.88
CA VAL A 43 -17.21 -7.56 -23.05
C VAL A 43 -17.25 -6.71 -24.33
N SER A 44 -18.10 -5.67 -24.39
CA SER A 44 -18.16 -4.75 -25.53
C SER A 44 -16.94 -3.82 -25.64
N PHE A 45 -16.14 -3.70 -24.58
CA PHE A 45 -14.94 -2.86 -24.55
C PHE A 45 -13.66 -3.58 -24.99
N ASN A 46 -13.71 -4.90 -25.20
CA ASN A 46 -12.51 -5.73 -25.27
C ASN A 46 -12.47 -6.65 -26.48
N GLU A 47 -11.32 -6.69 -27.17
CA GLU A 47 -11.06 -7.66 -28.24
C GLU A 47 -10.20 -8.79 -27.67
N VAL A 48 -10.87 -9.85 -27.22
CA VAL A 48 -10.27 -10.97 -26.45
C VAL A 48 -9.16 -11.69 -27.23
N GLU A 49 -9.16 -11.62 -28.56
CA GLU A 49 -8.20 -12.31 -29.43
C GLU A 49 -6.74 -11.84 -29.20
N THR A 50 -6.54 -10.55 -28.90
CA THR A 50 -5.21 -9.93 -28.65
C THR A 50 -4.53 -10.39 -27.35
N LEU A 51 -5.31 -10.97 -26.45
CA LEU A 51 -4.94 -11.28 -25.07
C LEU A 51 -4.43 -12.72 -24.89
N SER A 52 -4.71 -13.59 -25.87
CA SER A 52 -4.39 -15.03 -25.88
C SER A 52 -2.88 -15.35 -25.90
N ARG A 53 -2.03 -14.38 -26.25
CA ARG A 53 -0.56 -14.55 -26.34
C ARG A 53 0.14 -14.76 -25.00
N TYR A 54 -0.49 -14.39 -23.88
CA TYR A 54 0.14 -14.46 -22.56
C TYR A 54 -0.23 -15.76 -21.83
N LYS A 55 0.75 -16.67 -21.67
CA LYS A 55 0.52 -18.01 -21.07
C LYS A 55 0.09 -17.99 -19.60
N ASN A 56 0.44 -16.94 -18.87
CA ASN A 56 0.17 -16.79 -17.44
C ASN A 56 -0.94 -15.75 -17.15
N VAL A 57 -1.72 -15.39 -18.16
CA VAL A 57 -2.87 -14.49 -18.02
C VAL A 57 -4.15 -15.27 -18.33
N PHE A 58 -5.08 -15.23 -17.38
CA PHE A 58 -6.37 -15.88 -17.44
C PHE A 58 -7.45 -14.82 -17.58
N TYR A 59 -8.30 -14.97 -18.60
CA TYR A 59 -9.38 -14.02 -18.88
C TYR A 59 -10.73 -14.68 -18.64
N TYR A 60 -11.65 -13.90 -18.12
CA TYR A 60 -13.02 -14.31 -17.88
C TYR A 60 -13.94 -13.23 -18.44
N GLU A 61 -14.68 -13.57 -19.48
CA GLU A 61 -15.76 -12.73 -19.99
C GLU A 61 -16.91 -12.76 -18.99
N CYS A 62 -17.18 -11.64 -18.31
CA CYS A 62 -18.21 -11.57 -17.27
C CYS A 62 -19.60 -11.27 -17.87
N ASP A 63 -19.97 -12.08 -18.85
CA ASP A 63 -21.28 -12.09 -19.49
C ASP A 63 -22.35 -12.76 -18.60
N ASP A 64 -23.59 -12.83 -19.08
CA ASP A 64 -24.69 -13.45 -18.34
C ASP A 64 -24.44 -14.95 -18.07
N CYS A 65 -23.71 -15.63 -18.95
CA CYS A 65 -23.31 -17.03 -18.75
C CYS A 65 -22.32 -17.17 -17.58
N TYR A 66 -21.33 -16.29 -17.48
CA TYR A 66 -20.39 -16.28 -16.36
C TYR A 66 -21.14 -16.00 -15.05
N TRP A 67 -21.96 -14.95 -15.00
CA TRP A 67 -22.67 -14.57 -13.78
C TRP A 67 -23.67 -15.63 -13.32
N SER A 68 -24.37 -16.30 -14.24
CA SER A 68 -25.28 -17.40 -13.89
C SER A 68 -24.56 -18.62 -13.31
N ARG A 69 -23.32 -18.91 -13.74
CA ARG A 69 -22.50 -20.00 -13.17
C ARG A 69 -22.04 -19.73 -11.74
N ILE A 70 -21.80 -18.46 -11.40
CA ILE A 70 -21.37 -18.08 -10.05
C ILE A 70 -22.54 -17.62 -9.15
N GLY A 71 -23.76 -17.54 -9.70
CA GLY A 71 -24.97 -17.14 -9.00
C GLY A 71 -25.79 -16.16 -9.84
N SER A 72 -25.68 -14.86 -9.54
CA SER A 72 -26.30 -13.78 -10.30
C SER A 72 -25.40 -12.56 -10.33
N LYS A 73 -25.51 -11.72 -11.37
CA LYS A 73 -24.69 -10.51 -11.53
C LYS A 73 -25.03 -9.53 -10.40
N PRO A 74 -24.11 -9.24 -9.46
CA PRO A 74 -24.37 -8.25 -8.44
C PRO A 74 -24.60 -6.87 -9.07
N GLU A 75 -25.55 -6.10 -8.52
CA GLU A 75 -25.79 -4.74 -9.01
C GLU A 75 -24.56 -3.83 -8.82
N SER A 76 -23.91 -3.94 -7.66
CA SER A 76 -22.79 -3.07 -7.31
C SER A 76 -21.45 -3.58 -7.79
N ILE A 77 -20.63 -2.70 -8.34
CA ILE A 77 -19.28 -3.05 -8.85
C ILE A 77 -18.39 -3.68 -7.77
N GLU A 78 -18.45 -3.19 -6.53
CA GLU A 78 -17.65 -3.71 -5.40
C GLU A 78 -17.97 -5.19 -5.11
N LYS A 79 -19.25 -5.58 -5.24
CA LYS A 79 -19.67 -6.97 -5.07
C LYS A 79 -19.22 -7.83 -6.25
N ARG A 80 -19.27 -7.30 -7.48
CA ARG A 80 -18.72 -7.99 -8.67
C ARG A 80 -17.23 -8.26 -8.49
N GLN A 81 -16.47 -7.23 -8.12
CA GLN A 81 -15.05 -7.34 -7.81
C GLN A 81 -14.79 -8.38 -6.70
N SER A 82 -15.63 -8.41 -5.66
CA SER A 82 -15.48 -9.37 -4.56
C SER A 82 -15.74 -10.82 -4.98
N GLU A 83 -16.76 -11.07 -5.82
CA GLU A 83 -17.06 -12.41 -6.32
C GLU A 83 -15.99 -12.89 -7.30
N ASN A 84 -15.54 -12.03 -8.21
CA ASN A 84 -14.43 -12.28 -9.12
C ASN A 84 -13.14 -12.60 -8.34
N PHE A 85 -12.84 -11.83 -7.30
CA PHE A 85 -11.68 -12.07 -6.44
C PHE A 85 -11.76 -13.43 -5.74
N LYS A 86 -12.91 -13.80 -5.16
CA LYS A 86 -13.12 -15.12 -4.56
C LYS A 86 -12.94 -16.23 -5.60
N PHE A 87 -13.50 -16.06 -6.79
CA PHE A 87 -13.40 -17.03 -7.88
C PHE A 87 -11.95 -17.29 -8.31
N ALA A 88 -11.15 -16.25 -8.48
CA ALA A 88 -9.74 -16.37 -8.85
C ALA A 88 -8.89 -16.95 -7.70
N ARG A 89 -9.14 -16.55 -6.45
CA ARG A 89 -8.45 -17.12 -5.28
C ARG A 89 -8.65 -18.63 -5.14
N GLY A 90 -9.83 -19.14 -5.50
CA GLY A 90 -10.11 -20.58 -5.51
C GLY A 90 -9.41 -21.37 -6.64
N ARG A 91 -8.73 -20.69 -7.57
CA ARG A 91 -8.11 -21.29 -8.76
C ARG A 91 -6.61 -21.06 -8.86
N THR A 92 -6.14 -19.94 -8.34
CA THR A 92 -4.73 -19.58 -8.43
C THR A 92 -3.85 -20.58 -7.68
N THR A 93 -2.66 -20.82 -8.21
CA THR A 93 -1.62 -21.63 -7.54
C THR A 93 -0.54 -20.75 -6.88
N ALA A 94 -0.74 -19.43 -6.85
CA ALA A 94 0.15 -18.50 -6.18
C ALA A 94 -0.11 -18.46 -4.66
N GLY A 95 0.94 -18.25 -3.86
CA GLY A 95 0.84 -18.17 -2.41
C GLY A 95 0.17 -16.89 -1.90
N TRP A 96 0.17 -15.84 -2.72
CA TRP A 96 -0.43 -14.55 -2.43
C TRP A 96 -1.31 -14.06 -3.59
N THR A 97 -2.33 -13.28 -3.26
CA THR A 97 -3.18 -12.60 -4.24
C THR A 97 -3.27 -11.11 -3.95
N LEU A 98 -3.13 -10.29 -4.98
CA LEU A 98 -3.34 -8.84 -4.94
C LEU A 98 -4.52 -8.48 -5.85
N HIS A 99 -5.56 -7.87 -5.30
CA HIS A 99 -6.63 -7.28 -6.11
C HIS A 99 -6.37 -5.79 -6.34
N VAL A 100 -6.31 -5.38 -7.60
CA VAL A 100 -6.06 -4.01 -8.03
C VAL A 100 -7.02 -3.60 -9.13
N ASP A 101 -7.32 -2.31 -9.20
CA ASP A 101 -8.08 -1.74 -10.31
C ASP A 101 -7.16 -1.59 -11.53
N ILE A 102 -7.76 -1.46 -12.73
CA ILE A 102 -6.99 -1.44 -13.99
C ILE A 102 -6.06 -0.21 -14.13
N ASP A 103 -6.36 0.85 -13.37
CA ASP A 103 -5.61 2.10 -13.27
C ASP A 103 -4.66 2.11 -12.05
N GLU A 104 -4.40 0.96 -11.42
CA GLU A 104 -3.47 0.82 -10.29
C GLU A 104 -2.26 -0.05 -10.65
N LEU A 105 -1.07 0.55 -10.64
CA LEU A 105 0.20 -0.12 -10.96
C LEU A 105 1.10 -0.23 -9.72
N LEU A 106 1.52 -1.45 -9.38
CA LEU A 106 2.43 -1.70 -8.25
C LEU A 106 3.86 -1.31 -8.63
N ILE A 107 4.52 -0.54 -7.77
CA ILE A 107 5.98 -0.40 -7.79
C ILE A 107 6.58 -0.99 -6.53
N SER A 108 7.84 -1.41 -6.62
CA SER A 108 8.53 -2.02 -5.50
C SER A 108 10.01 -1.72 -5.54
N ARG A 109 10.54 -1.26 -4.41
CA ARG A 109 11.97 -0.97 -4.23
C ARG A 109 12.79 -2.25 -4.17
N VAL A 110 12.20 -3.40 -3.87
CA VAL A 110 12.85 -4.72 -3.90
C VAL A 110 11.98 -5.71 -4.67
N LYS A 111 12.49 -6.89 -5.04
CA LYS A 111 11.64 -7.92 -5.68
C LYS A 111 10.43 -8.23 -4.80
N VAL A 112 9.23 -8.24 -5.37
CA VAL A 112 7.97 -8.45 -4.63
C VAL A 112 8.01 -9.77 -3.86
N GLU A 113 8.52 -10.84 -4.48
CA GLU A 113 8.65 -12.15 -3.86
C GLU A 113 9.53 -12.12 -2.60
N LYS A 114 10.57 -11.26 -2.56
CA LYS A 114 11.40 -11.08 -1.36
C LYS A 114 10.59 -10.48 -0.21
N VAL A 115 9.72 -9.51 -0.50
CA VAL A 115 8.84 -8.93 0.53
C VAL A 115 7.88 -9.98 1.05
N LEU A 116 7.20 -10.69 0.14
CA LEU A 116 6.21 -11.70 0.48
C LEU A 116 6.80 -12.88 1.25
N LYS A 117 8.02 -13.33 0.87
CA LYS A 117 8.73 -14.43 1.53
C LYS A 117 9.08 -14.12 2.98
N ALA A 118 9.46 -12.88 3.26
CA ALA A 118 9.92 -12.49 4.59
C ALA A 118 8.78 -12.18 5.56
N VAL A 119 7.54 -12.11 5.07
CA VAL A 119 6.37 -11.92 5.92
C VAL A 119 6.12 -13.19 6.74
N PRO A 120 6.01 -13.09 8.09
CA PRO A 120 5.78 -14.25 8.95
C PRO A 120 4.51 -15.02 8.58
N SER A 121 4.51 -16.33 8.84
CA SER A 121 3.39 -17.22 8.49
C SER A 121 2.06 -16.84 9.15
N LYS A 122 2.10 -16.21 10.34
CA LYS A 122 0.91 -15.72 11.07
C LYS A 122 0.37 -14.38 10.60
N VAL A 123 1.01 -13.72 9.63
CA VAL A 123 0.52 -12.47 9.03
C VAL A 123 -0.34 -12.81 7.83
N PHE A 124 -1.60 -12.38 7.87
CA PHE A 124 -2.61 -12.70 6.87
C PHE A 124 -2.49 -11.86 5.59
N SER A 125 -2.25 -10.56 5.73
CA SER A 125 -2.21 -9.62 4.61
C SER A 125 -1.17 -8.52 4.79
N ILE A 126 -0.76 -7.93 3.67
CA ILE A 126 0.17 -6.79 3.60
C ILE A 126 -0.51 -5.65 2.85
N LEU A 127 -0.68 -4.52 3.51
CA LEU A 127 -1.20 -3.29 2.92
C LEU A 127 -0.11 -2.56 2.15
N VAL A 128 -0.42 -2.25 0.90
CA VAL A 128 0.36 -1.37 0.02
C VAL A 128 -0.39 -0.06 -0.11
N ARG A 129 0.25 1.04 0.34
CA ARG A 129 -0.35 2.37 0.27
C ARG A 129 -0.36 2.89 -1.16
N ASN A 130 -1.44 3.59 -1.49
CA ASN A 130 -1.55 4.22 -2.79
C ASN A 130 -0.95 5.62 -2.80
N LEU A 131 -0.36 5.97 -3.93
CA LEU A 131 -0.03 7.33 -4.33
C LEU A 131 -0.98 7.72 -5.47
N GLU A 132 -1.44 8.96 -5.51
CA GLU A 132 -2.41 9.39 -6.55
C GLU A 132 -1.75 10.26 -7.61
N ALA A 133 -1.86 9.85 -8.87
CA ALA A 133 -1.22 10.54 -9.99
C ALA A 133 -1.63 12.02 -10.09
N VAL A 134 -0.65 12.86 -10.41
CA VAL A 134 -0.86 14.26 -10.79
C VAL A 134 -0.02 14.58 -12.02
N TYR A 135 -0.44 15.60 -12.78
CA TYR A 135 0.17 15.97 -14.04
C TYR A 135 0.63 17.42 -14.02
N SER A 136 1.72 17.72 -14.72
CA SER A 136 2.23 19.10 -14.87
C SER A 136 1.44 19.92 -15.89
N LYS A 137 0.59 19.26 -16.69
CA LYS A 137 -0.31 19.84 -17.69
C LYS A 137 -1.55 18.96 -17.83
N GLU A 138 -2.57 19.46 -18.52
CA GLU A 138 -3.66 18.60 -18.99
C GLU A 138 -3.12 17.56 -19.98
N ILE A 139 -3.66 16.35 -19.92
CA ILE A 139 -3.26 15.23 -20.78
C ILE A 139 -4.48 14.56 -21.43
N SER A 140 -4.22 13.80 -22.48
CA SER A 140 -5.20 12.90 -23.12
C SER A 140 -5.23 11.52 -22.46
N ASP A 141 -6.25 10.70 -22.78
CA ASP A 141 -6.36 9.32 -22.27
C ASP A 141 -5.20 8.40 -22.73
N LYS A 142 -4.43 8.80 -23.75
CA LYS A 142 -3.26 8.02 -24.20
C LYS A 142 -2.01 8.26 -23.34
N GLU A 143 -1.97 9.39 -22.64
CA GLU A 143 -0.81 9.85 -21.86
C GLU A 143 -0.95 9.48 -20.36
N ILE A 144 -1.96 8.68 -19.99
CA ILE A 144 -2.32 8.37 -18.59
C ILE A 144 -1.12 7.87 -17.78
N PHE A 145 -0.33 6.94 -18.33
CA PHE A 145 0.82 6.36 -17.63
C PHE A 145 2.12 7.15 -17.79
N GLU A 146 2.09 8.36 -18.38
CA GLU A 146 3.30 9.14 -18.69
C GLU A 146 3.78 10.02 -17.53
N THR A 147 2.98 10.20 -16.47
CA THR A 147 3.43 10.94 -15.29
C THR A 147 4.27 10.08 -14.35
N ASN A 148 5.29 10.72 -13.78
CA ASN A 148 6.08 10.23 -12.65
C ASN A 148 5.73 10.96 -11.34
N LEU A 149 4.74 11.87 -11.34
CA LEU A 149 4.41 12.69 -10.17
C LEU A 149 3.17 12.13 -9.46
N PHE A 150 3.29 11.93 -8.14
CA PHE A 150 2.20 11.38 -7.35
C PHE A 150 2.02 12.11 -6.02
N LYS A 151 0.76 12.35 -5.66
CA LYS A 151 0.38 12.80 -4.33
C LYS A 151 0.62 11.68 -3.32
N LYS A 152 1.27 12.03 -2.22
CA LYS A 152 1.47 11.22 -1.03
C LYS A 152 0.67 11.84 0.12
N LYS A 153 0.04 10.98 0.93
CA LYS A 153 -0.80 11.41 2.04
C LYS A 153 0.00 12.21 3.07
N ILE A 154 -0.49 13.41 3.41
CA ILE A 154 -0.01 14.25 4.51
C ILE A 154 -1.19 14.68 5.40
N THR A 155 -0.91 15.22 6.59
CA THR A 155 -1.94 15.68 7.56
C THR A 155 -1.95 17.20 7.76
N ASP A 156 -1.04 17.94 7.12
CA ASP A 156 -0.97 19.40 7.21
C ASP A 156 -2.17 20.05 6.50
N LYS A 157 -3.22 20.33 7.28
CA LYS A 157 -4.48 20.87 6.77
C LYS A 157 -4.32 22.28 6.22
N VAL A 158 -3.51 23.13 6.86
CA VAL A 158 -3.29 24.52 6.42
C VAL A 158 -2.64 24.53 5.04
N PHE A 159 -1.62 23.68 4.86
CA PHE A 159 -1.01 23.48 3.56
C PHE A 159 -2.01 22.98 2.51
N LEU A 160 -2.84 21.97 2.83
CA LEU A 160 -3.80 21.44 1.89
C LEU A 160 -4.92 22.45 1.53
N GLU A 161 -5.36 23.28 2.48
CA GLU A 161 -6.32 24.36 2.23
C GLU A 161 -5.75 25.42 1.28
N ASP A 162 -4.46 25.74 1.39
CA ASP A 162 -3.75 26.63 0.46
C ASP A 162 -3.65 26.06 -0.97
N ILE A 163 -3.44 24.74 -1.12
CA ILE A 163 -3.30 24.10 -2.43
C ILE A 163 -4.65 23.91 -3.15
N PHE A 164 -5.69 23.49 -2.43
CA PHE A 164 -6.97 23.07 -3.01
C PHE A 164 -8.12 24.05 -2.76
N GLY A 165 -7.98 24.96 -1.81
CA GLY A 165 -9.11 25.72 -1.28
C GLY A 165 -9.95 24.89 -0.29
N LYS A 166 -10.61 25.60 0.63
CA LYS A 166 -11.40 25.00 1.72
C LYS A 166 -12.56 24.12 1.23
N GLU A 167 -13.23 24.53 0.17
CA GLU A 167 -14.40 23.83 -0.37
C GLU A 167 -14.03 22.46 -0.92
N LEU A 168 -13.04 22.39 -1.83
CA LEU A 168 -12.59 21.12 -2.42
C LEU A 168 -11.91 20.22 -1.39
N LEU A 169 -11.15 20.79 -0.45
CA LEU A 169 -10.58 20.00 0.65
C LEU A 169 -11.67 19.34 1.50
N GLY A 170 -12.80 20.02 1.70
CA GLY A 170 -13.95 19.50 2.46
C GLY A 170 -14.62 18.26 1.84
N VAL A 171 -14.35 17.98 0.56
CA VAL A 171 -14.92 16.84 -0.18
C VAL A 171 -13.88 15.86 -0.72
N CYS A 172 -12.60 16.04 -0.35
CA CYS A 172 -11.52 15.14 -0.73
C CYS A 172 -10.90 14.46 0.51
N ARG A 173 -10.13 13.39 0.29
CA ARG A 173 -9.52 12.60 1.37
C ARG A 173 -8.08 13.04 1.56
N LYS A 174 -7.84 14.09 2.35
CA LYS A 174 -6.49 14.64 2.61
C LYS A 174 -5.71 14.94 1.31
N GLY A 175 -6.39 15.59 0.35
CA GLY A 175 -5.82 15.95 -0.96
C GLY A 175 -5.99 14.91 -2.08
N PHE A 176 -6.53 13.73 -1.75
CA PHE A 176 -6.81 12.68 -2.74
C PHE A 176 -8.23 12.80 -3.28
N TRP A 177 -8.36 12.75 -4.59
CA TRP A 177 -9.65 12.67 -5.29
C TRP A 177 -10.18 11.23 -5.32
N ALA A 178 -9.31 10.22 -5.31
CA ALA A 178 -9.65 8.82 -5.18
C ALA A 178 -9.91 8.42 -3.72
N HIS A 179 -9.46 7.23 -3.34
CA HIS A 179 -9.33 6.77 -1.96
C HIS A 179 -7.88 6.79 -1.47
N ASP A 180 -7.67 6.84 -0.16
CA ASP A 180 -6.37 6.78 0.51
C ASP A 180 -6.13 5.45 1.25
N LYS A 181 -6.95 4.43 0.93
CA LYS A 181 -6.97 3.16 1.66
C LYS A 181 -5.83 2.23 1.29
N GLY A 182 -5.33 2.28 0.06
CA GLY A 182 -4.42 1.28 -0.50
C GLY A 182 -5.12 -0.03 -0.92
N LYS A 183 -4.30 -1.01 -1.31
CA LYS A 183 -4.72 -2.39 -1.62
C LYS A 183 -3.83 -3.38 -0.88
N SER A 184 -4.32 -4.60 -0.67
CA SER A 184 -3.62 -5.58 0.15
C SER A 184 -3.24 -6.82 -0.66
N PHE A 185 -2.01 -7.29 -0.48
CA PHE A 185 -1.66 -8.68 -0.74
C PHE A 185 -2.28 -9.55 0.36
N VAL A 186 -2.90 -10.66 -0.02
CA VAL A 186 -3.55 -11.60 0.89
C VAL A 186 -3.00 -12.99 0.66
N ARG A 187 -2.64 -13.72 1.71
CA ARG A 187 -2.22 -15.12 1.58
C ARG A 187 -3.36 -15.95 1.02
N THR A 188 -3.10 -16.70 -0.05
CA THR A 188 -4.11 -17.54 -0.71
C THR A 188 -4.61 -18.66 0.19
N ALA A 189 -3.74 -19.21 1.05
CA ALA A 189 -4.05 -20.34 1.93
C ALA A 189 -5.12 -20.05 2.99
N PHE A 190 -5.44 -18.78 3.26
CA PHE A 190 -6.37 -18.40 4.34
C PHE A 190 -7.70 -17.87 3.80
N GLY A 191 -8.79 -18.26 4.47
CA GLY A 191 -10.13 -17.75 4.16
C GLY A 191 -10.30 -16.27 4.52
N ILE A 192 -11.03 -15.53 3.68
CA ILE A 192 -11.43 -14.13 3.93
C ILE A 192 -12.86 -14.12 4.46
N SER A 193 -13.08 -13.37 5.54
CA SER A 193 -14.40 -13.01 6.05
C SER A 193 -14.83 -11.64 5.50
N GLY A 194 -16.11 -11.51 5.18
CA GLY A 194 -16.70 -10.26 4.69
C GLY A 194 -16.43 -9.95 3.20
N TRP A 195 -16.79 -8.73 2.81
CA TRP A 195 -16.90 -8.28 1.41
C TRP A 195 -15.83 -7.23 1.05
N TRP A 196 -14.65 -7.28 1.66
CA TRP A 196 -13.74 -6.13 1.66
C TRP A 196 -12.44 -6.42 0.91
N ILE A 197 -12.36 -5.85 -0.29
CA ILE A 197 -11.20 -5.95 -1.18
C ILE A 197 -10.03 -5.06 -0.71
N HIS A 198 -10.35 -3.97 0.00
CA HIS A 198 -9.33 -3.02 0.49
C HIS A 198 -8.70 -3.45 1.83
N SER A 199 -9.47 -4.07 2.72
CA SER A 199 -9.02 -4.47 4.07
C SER A 199 -9.67 -5.80 4.46
N PRO A 200 -9.20 -6.91 3.86
CA PRO A 200 -9.77 -8.23 4.09
C PRO A 200 -9.54 -8.67 5.53
N ASP A 201 -10.53 -9.32 6.13
CA ASP A 201 -10.44 -9.88 7.47
C ASP A 201 -10.24 -11.40 7.40
N PRO A 202 -9.29 -11.99 8.14
CA PRO A 202 -9.18 -13.44 8.18
C PRO A 202 -10.40 -14.07 8.87
N ILE A 203 -10.84 -15.22 8.36
CA ILE A 203 -11.78 -16.10 9.09
C ILE A 203 -11.10 -16.57 10.37
N GLU A 204 -9.84 -17.00 10.29
CA GLU A 204 -9.04 -17.43 11.43
C GLU A 204 -8.61 -16.22 12.27
N LYS A 205 -9.20 -16.06 13.45
CA LYS A 205 -8.96 -14.91 14.34
C LYS A 205 -7.60 -14.93 15.04
N SER A 206 -6.85 -16.02 14.95
CA SER A 206 -5.49 -16.14 15.49
C SER A 206 -4.44 -15.37 14.67
N LEU A 207 -4.77 -15.06 13.40
CA LEU A 207 -3.85 -14.42 12.46
C LEU A 207 -3.77 -12.91 12.71
N MET A 208 -2.58 -12.36 12.56
CA MET A 208 -2.41 -10.91 12.45
C MET A 208 -3.03 -10.46 11.14
N LYS A 209 -4.09 -9.63 11.24
CA LYS A 209 -4.90 -9.21 10.09
C LYS A 209 -4.05 -8.62 8.97
N MET A 210 -3.26 -7.60 9.28
CA MET A 210 -2.62 -6.78 8.26
C MET A 210 -1.37 -6.10 8.82
N VAL A 211 -0.30 -6.11 8.03
CA VAL A 211 0.88 -5.27 8.22
C VAL A 211 1.00 -4.30 7.06
N GLU A 212 1.65 -3.16 7.23
CA GLU A 212 1.92 -2.23 6.13
C GLU A 212 3.37 -2.39 5.67
N THR A 213 3.65 -2.13 4.39
CA THR A 213 5.03 -2.10 3.87
C THR A 213 5.34 -0.74 3.27
N SER A 214 6.59 -0.30 3.43
CA SER A 214 7.14 0.86 2.73
C SER A 214 8.01 0.49 1.53
N ASP A 215 8.21 -0.81 1.29
CA ASP A 215 9.01 -1.29 0.16
C ASP A 215 8.19 -1.37 -1.13
N MET A 216 6.86 -1.33 -1.02
CA MET A 216 5.92 -1.31 -2.14
C MET A 216 4.98 -0.12 -2.04
N GLU A 217 4.67 0.48 -3.17
CA GLU A 217 3.70 1.57 -3.31
C GLU A 217 2.79 1.27 -4.52
N LEU A 218 1.52 1.68 -4.43
CA LEU A 218 0.54 1.48 -5.49
C LEU A 218 0.27 2.81 -6.21
N LEU A 219 0.70 2.91 -7.45
CA LEU A 219 0.48 4.09 -8.28
C LEU A 219 -0.95 4.07 -8.81
N HIS A 220 -1.79 4.99 -8.32
CA HIS A 220 -3.20 5.07 -8.70
C HIS A 220 -3.40 6.22 -9.69
N TYR A 221 -3.69 5.88 -10.94
CA TYR A 221 -3.94 6.78 -12.06
C TYR A 221 -5.41 7.21 -12.14
N GLU A 222 -5.95 7.64 -10.99
CA GLU A 222 -7.34 8.08 -10.84
C GLU A 222 -7.64 9.27 -11.78
N SER A 223 -8.62 9.09 -12.67
CA SER A 223 -9.20 10.17 -13.47
C SER A 223 -8.15 11.01 -14.21
N SER A 224 -7.36 10.32 -15.04
CA SER A 224 -6.10 10.80 -15.58
C SER A 224 -6.21 11.86 -16.68
N SER A 225 -7.37 11.99 -17.33
CA SER A 225 -7.69 13.08 -18.25
C SER A 225 -8.99 13.76 -17.83
N TYR A 226 -9.28 14.94 -18.38
CA TYR A 226 -10.54 15.61 -18.12
C TYR A 226 -11.75 14.80 -18.64
N SER A 227 -11.63 14.13 -19.78
CA SER A 227 -12.69 13.26 -20.34
C SER A 227 -13.01 12.11 -19.40
N SER A 228 -11.99 11.38 -18.96
CA SER A 228 -12.13 10.26 -18.02
C SER A 228 -12.66 10.71 -16.66
N PHE A 229 -12.17 11.83 -16.13
CA PHE A 229 -12.68 12.44 -14.89
C PHE A 229 -14.18 12.73 -14.99
N LYS A 230 -14.59 13.41 -16.06
CA LYS A 230 -15.98 13.80 -16.29
C LYS A 230 -16.88 12.57 -16.45
N GLU A 231 -16.49 11.60 -17.27
CA GLU A 231 -17.26 10.36 -17.47
C GLU A 231 -17.46 9.61 -16.15
N LYS A 232 -16.38 9.40 -15.37
CA LYS A 232 -16.42 8.66 -14.11
C LYS A 232 -17.37 9.32 -13.10
N MET A 233 -17.32 10.65 -12.98
CA MET A 233 -18.21 11.40 -12.09
C MET A 233 -19.67 11.34 -12.53
N PHE A 234 -19.97 11.51 -13.83
CA PHE A 234 -21.35 11.38 -14.33
C PHE A 234 -21.91 9.96 -14.19
N ARG A 235 -21.07 8.92 -14.33
CA ARG A 235 -21.51 7.53 -14.11
C ARG A 235 -21.87 7.27 -12.66
N ARG A 236 -21.12 7.86 -11.72
CA ARG A 236 -21.42 7.82 -10.29
C ARG A 236 -22.70 8.58 -9.96
N LEU A 237 -22.88 9.79 -10.50
CA LEU A 237 -24.11 10.58 -10.32
C LEU A 237 -25.36 9.85 -10.86
N ASN A 238 -25.28 9.34 -12.09
CA ASN A 238 -26.39 8.65 -12.74
C ASN A 238 -26.62 7.23 -12.24
N LYS A 239 -25.94 6.81 -11.15
CA LYS A 239 -25.99 5.46 -10.58
C LYS A 239 -25.72 4.34 -11.60
N LYS A 240 -25.04 4.64 -12.71
CA LYS A 240 -24.59 3.64 -13.70
C LYS A 240 -23.44 2.80 -13.14
N SER A 241 -22.69 3.34 -12.18
CA SER A 241 -21.79 2.59 -11.29
C SER A 241 -22.41 2.53 -9.88
N LYS A 242 -23.33 1.60 -9.64
CA LYS A 242 -23.91 1.42 -8.31
C LYS A 242 -22.80 0.97 -7.34
N THR A 243 -22.55 1.75 -6.29
CA THR A 243 -21.78 1.32 -5.12
C THR A 243 -22.77 0.95 -4.03
N SER A 244 -22.45 -0.08 -3.24
CA SER A 244 -23.35 -0.60 -2.20
C SER A 244 -23.62 0.41 -1.09
N ARG A 245 -22.65 1.28 -0.79
CA ARG A 245 -22.80 2.41 0.14
C ARG A 245 -21.73 3.48 -0.14
N LEU A 246 -22.13 4.64 -0.63
CA LEU A 246 -21.24 5.79 -0.75
C LEU A 246 -20.85 6.31 0.64
N SER A 247 -19.58 6.67 0.80
CA SER A 247 -19.14 7.39 2.01
C SER A 247 -19.71 8.81 2.04
N GLU A 248 -19.83 9.40 3.23
CA GLU A 248 -20.31 10.79 3.39
C GLU A 248 -19.51 11.78 2.54
N ILE A 249 -18.18 11.59 2.48
CA ILE A 249 -17.27 12.39 1.65
C ILE A 249 -17.60 12.22 0.16
N GLU A 250 -17.87 11.00 -0.31
CA GLU A 250 -18.22 10.78 -1.72
C GLU A 250 -19.59 11.38 -2.06
N THR A 251 -20.57 11.29 -1.17
CA THR A 251 -21.86 11.95 -1.35
C THR A 251 -21.69 13.47 -1.46
N LYS A 252 -20.90 14.08 -0.56
CA LYS A 252 -20.60 15.52 -0.61
C LYS A 252 -19.86 15.90 -1.89
N LYS A 253 -18.87 15.09 -2.31
CA LYS A 253 -18.12 15.29 -3.56
C LYS A 253 -19.03 15.29 -4.78
N LEU A 254 -19.95 14.33 -4.87
CA LEU A 254 -20.93 14.26 -5.95
C LEU A 254 -21.87 15.48 -5.94
N GLY A 255 -22.30 15.93 -4.76
CA GLY A 255 -23.11 17.15 -4.63
C GLY A 255 -22.37 18.42 -5.09
N VAL A 256 -21.10 18.58 -4.72
CA VAL A 256 -20.25 19.70 -5.21
C VAL A 256 -20.08 19.63 -6.72
N PHE A 257 -19.79 18.44 -7.27
CA PHE A 257 -19.66 18.26 -8.72
C PHE A 257 -20.95 18.63 -9.46
N GLU A 258 -22.11 18.16 -8.97
CA GLU A 258 -23.42 18.47 -9.57
C GLU A 258 -23.74 19.96 -9.48
N TYR A 259 -23.53 20.58 -8.32
CA TYR A 259 -23.74 22.02 -8.13
C TYR A 259 -22.89 22.86 -9.08
N VAL A 260 -21.58 22.57 -9.16
CA VAL A 260 -20.66 23.29 -10.06
C VAL A 260 -21.06 23.08 -11.52
N PHE A 261 -21.46 21.87 -11.91
CA PHE A 261 -21.95 21.63 -13.27
C PHE A 261 -23.21 22.43 -13.59
N LEU A 262 -24.19 22.50 -12.68
CA LEU A 262 -25.43 23.25 -12.90
C LEU A 262 -25.20 24.77 -12.95
N LYS A 263 -24.23 25.29 -12.21
CA LYS A 263 -23.94 26.73 -12.11
C LYS A 263 -22.97 27.24 -13.17
N GLU A 264 -21.91 26.48 -13.45
CA GLU A 264 -20.74 26.92 -14.23
C GLU A 264 -20.48 26.03 -15.46
N GLY A 265 -21.28 24.97 -15.64
CA GLY A 265 -21.19 24.07 -16.77
C GLY A 265 -19.87 23.30 -16.82
N ASP A 266 -19.43 22.98 -18.04
CA ASP A 266 -18.19 22.25 -18.30
C ASP A 266 -16.95 22.99 -17.81
N SER A 267 -16.97 24.32 -17.83
CA SER A 267 -15.85 25.15 -17.41
C SER A 267 -15.53 24.99 -15.91
N GLY A 268 -16.56 24.97 -15.07
CA GLY A 268 -16.41 24.75 -13.63
C GLY A 268 -15.90 23.34 -13.31
N LEU A 269 -16.44 22.31 -13.99
CA LEU A 269 -15.94 20.94 -13.85
C LEU A 269 -14.47 20.80 -14.23
N LYS A 270 -14.07 21.47 -15.32
CA LYS A 270 -12.68 21.52 -15.76
C LYS A 270 -11.79 22.20 -14.73
N GLN A 271 -12.29 23.22 -14.02
CA GLN A 271 -11.56 23.87 -12.94
C GLN A 271 -11.37 22.96 -11.71
N ILE A 272 -12.37 22.14 -11.35
CA ILE A 272 -12.22 21.11 -10.31
C ILE A 272 -11.11 20.13 -10.71
N TYR A 273 -11.19 19.59 -11.93
CA TYR A 273 -10.18 18.67 -12.46
C TYR A 273 -8.77 19.27 -12.42
N LYS A 274 -8.59 20.50 -12.93
CA LYS A 274 -7.30 21.20 -12.88
C LYS A 274 -6.78 21.37 -11.45
N THR A 275 -7.69 21.68 -10.52
CA THR A 275 -7.30 21.90 -9.13
C THR A 275 -6.82 20.60 -8.48
N MET A 276 -7.47 19.48 -8.77
CA MET A 276 -7.19 18.19 -8.13
C MET A 276 -6.09 17.36 -8.81
N ASN A 277 -5.99 17.41 -10.15
CA ASN A 277 -5.19 16.48 -10.95
C ASN A 277 -4.03 17.16 -11.69
N VAL A 278 -4.04 18.49 -11.88
CA VAL A 278 -3.01 19.20 -12.67
C VAL A 278 -2.23 20.17 -11.78
N LEU A 279 -1.08 19.77 -11.26
CA LEU A 279 -0.20 20.63 -10.44
C LEU A 279 0.96 21.14 -11.31
N SER A 280 1.04 22.44 -11.55
CA SER A 280 2.09 23.06 -12.37
C SER A 280 2.72 24.30 -11.70
N GLY A 281 3.81 24.80 -12.29
CA GLY A 281 4.47 26.04 -11.85
C GLY A 281 4.86 26.03 -10.37
N ASP A 282 4.63 27.15 -9.69
CA ASP A 282 5.00 27.30 -8.28
C ASP A 282 4.17 26.43 -7.34
N ARG A 283 2.92 26.08 -7.72
CA ARG A 283 2.10 25.15 -6.95
C ARG A 283 2.75 23.77 -6.90
N LEU A 284 3.23 23.27 -8.03
CA LEU A 284 3.94 21.99 -8.09
C LEU A 284 5.23 22.03 -7.25
N LYS A 285 6.05 23.08 -7.40
CA LYS A 285 7.29 23.24 -6.62
C LYS A 285 6.99 23.23 -5.11
N LYS A 286 5.95 23.95 -4.69
CA LYS A 286 5.48 23.98 -3.30
C LYS A 286 5.08 22.59 -2.82
N CYS A 287 4.31 21.84 -3.61
CA CYS A 287 3.93 20.46 -3.29
C CYS A 287 5.11 19.49 -3.20
N ILE A 288 6.10 19.61 -4.08
CA ILE A 288 7.32 18.79 -4.03
C ILE A 288 8.13 19.13 -2.78
N SER A 289 8.35 20.42 -2.50
CA SER A 289 9.14 20.85 -1.33
C SER A 289 8.55 20.39 0.01
N LYS A 290 7.22 20.27 0.09
CA LYS A 290 6.50 19.79 1.27
C LYS A 290 6.45 18.26 1.36
N GLY A 291 6.90 17.54 0.33
CA GLY A 291 6.76 16.08 0.23
C GLY A 291 5.32 15.60 -0.02
N PHE A 292 4.41 16.51 -0.38
CA PHE A 292 3.05 16.16 -0.78
C PHE A 292 3.01 15.53 -2.16
N VAL A 293 3.87 15.98 -3.08
CA VAL A 293 4.10 15.34 -4.38
C VAL A 293 5.48 14.72 -4.37
N VAL A 294 5.54 13.45 -4.75
CA VAL A 294 6.77 12.68 -4.87
C VAL A 294 6.93 12.17 -6.30
N GLU A 295 8.18 11.99 -6.72
CA GLU A 295 8.48 11.38 -8.01
C GLU A 295 8.61 9.85 -7.86
N ARG A 296 7.96 9.10 -8.73
CA ARG A 296 8.07 7.65 -8.88
C ARG A 296 8.12 7.29 -10.34
N ASN A 297 9.10 6.46 -10.72
CA ASN A 297 9.30 6.10 -12.10
C ASN A 297 9.02 4.61 -12.30
N LEU A 298 8.05 4.30 -13.17
CA LEU A 298 7.69 2.92 -13.53
C LEU A 298 8.88 2.10 -14.04
N LYS A 299 9.87 2.75 -14.69
CA LYS A 299 11.03 2.10 -15.29
C LYS A 299 12.26 2.05 -14.39
N ASN A 300 12.31 2.88 -13.34
CA ASN A 300 13.56 3.25 -12.67
C ASN A 300 13.63 2.92 -11.18
N GLU A 301 12.67 2.19 -10.61
CA GLU A 301 12.95 1.43 -9.39
C GLU A 301 13.63 0.12 -9.76
N SER A 302 14.84 0.25 -10.33
CA SER A 302 15.83 -0.82 -10.30
C SER A 302 15.86 -1.32 -8.87
N VAL A 303 15.56 -2.61 -8.65
CA VAL A 303 15.64 -3.31 -7.36
C VAL A 303 16.75 -2.66 -6.55
N SER A 304 16.35 -1.80 -5.62
CA SER A 304 17.27 -1.07 -4.78
C SER A 304 18.12 -2.14 -4.13
N LYS A 305 19.45 -1.95 -4.18
CA LYS A 305 20.37 -2.74 -3.36
C LYS A 305 20.11 -2.53 -1.87
N SER A 306 19.18 -1.63 -1.50
CA SER A 306 18.67 -1.51 -0.14
C SER A 306 18.21 -2.87 0.34
N PRO A 307 18.72 -3.31 1.50
CA PRO A 307 18.39 -4.63 2.00
C PRO A 307 16.91 -4.68 2.43
N PHE A 308 16.34 -5.88 2.56
CA PHE A 308 14.91 -6.07 2.86
C PHE A 308 14.58 -5.58 4.28
N CYS A 309 13.50 -4.81 4.44
CA CYS A 309 13.22 -4.08 5.68
C CYS A 309 11.80 -4.35 6.16
N MET A 310 11.65 -5.14 7.23
CA MET A 310 10.33 -5.45 7.76
C MET A 310 9.97 -4.44 8.87
N PRO A 311 8.85 -3.72 8.77
CA PRO A 311 8.32 -3.01 9.92
C PRO A 311 7.94 -3.95 11.06
N ILE A 312 8.12 -3.46 12.28
CA ILE A 312 7.81 -4.23 13.47
C ILE A 312 6.46 -3.81 14.01
N TYR A 313 5.55 -4.78 14.14
CA TYR A 313 4.24 -4.59 14.74
C TYR A 313 4.09 -5.41 16.01
N ASN A 314 3.33 -4.88 16.97
CA ASN A 314 2.85 -5.67 18.10
C ASN A 314 1.50 -6.33 17.78
N TRP A 315 0.99 -7.14 18.71
CA TRP A 315 -0.28 -7.87 18.55
C TRP A 315 -1.52 -6.96 18.43
N ARG A 316 -1.41 -5.68 18.81
CA ARG A 316 -2.46 -4.66 18.65
C ARG A 316 -2.40 -3.96 17.29
N SER A 317 -1.54 -4.41 16.37
CA SER A 317 -1.27 -3.76 15.09
C SER A 317 -0.68 -2.34 15.22
N GLU A 318 -0.02 -2.05 16.37
CA GLU A 318 0.76 -0.83 16.55
C GLU A 318 2.17 -1.05 15.98
N VAL A 319 2.74 -0.02 15.36
CA VAL A 319 4.05 -0.04 14.72
C VAL A 319 5.12 0.51 15.66
N LEU A 320 6.30 -0.13 15.66
CA LEU A 320 7.46 0.33 16.41
C LEU A 320 8.08 1.55 15.72
N VAL A 321 8.29 2.62 16.47
CA VAL A 321 8.84 3.88 15.97
C VAL A 321 9.97 4.38 16.85
N TYR A 322 10.90 5.10 16.26
CA TYR A 322 11.91 5.89 16.94
C TYR A 322 11.37 7.30 17.18
N ASP A 323 11.40 7.75 18.43
CA ASP A 323 11.00 9.07 18.89
C ASP A 323 12.22 9.98 18.93
N PHE A 324 12.28 10.98 18.05
CA PHE A 324 13.43 11.89 17.97
C PHE A 324 13.60 12.74 19.23
N ALA A 325 12.51 13.09 19.91
CA ALA A 325 12.55 13.95 21.09
C ALA A 325 13.06 13.18 22.31
N SER A 326 12.56 11.97 22.52
CA SER A 326 12.94 11.17 23.69
C SER A 326 14.14 10.24 23.46
N LYS A 327 14.59 10.10 22.20
CA LYS A 327 15.63 9.13 21.77
C LYS A 327 15.33 7.71 22.23
N LYS A 328 14.06 7.32 22.14
CA LYS A 328 13.56 6.00 22.56
C LYS A 328 12.72 5.40 21.44
N ILE A 329 12.60 4.07 21.47
CA ILE A 329 11.59 3.41 20.66
C ILE A 329 10.29 3.24 21.42
N LYS A 330 9.17 3.28 20.72
CA LYS A 330 7.84 3.02 21.28
C LYS A 330 6.89 2.48 20.23
N PHE A 331 5.81 1.84 20.66
CA PHE A 331 4.71 1.46 19.77
C PHE A 331 3.71 2.60 19.65
N VAL A 332 3.26 2.87 18.43
CA VAL A 332 2.22 3.84 18.10
C VAL A 332 1.27 3.25 17.06
N THR A 333 0.06 3.79 16.93
CA THR A 333 -0.84 3.40 15.85
C THR A 333 -0.32 3.89 14.50
N SER A 334 -0.55 3.14 13.41
CA SER A 334 -0.08 3.56 12.07
C SER A 334 -0.63 4.92 11.64
N ASP A 335 -1.85 5.27 12.07
CA ASP A 335 -2.45 6.58 11.78
C ASP A 335 -1.71 7.74 12.49
N PHE A 336 -1.08 7.49 13.64
CA PHE A 336 -0.30 8.49 14.37
C PHE A 336 0.99 8.88 13.64
N LEU A 337 1.57 7.98 12.85
CA LEU A 337 2.76 8.27 12.05
C LEU A 337 2.51 9.23 10.88
N VAL A 338 1.26 9.32 10.40
CA VAL A 338 0.96 10.09 9.19
C VAL A 338 1.12 11.59 9.47
N GLY A 339 2.21 12.16 8.97
CA GLY A 339 2.57 13.58 9.11
C GLY A 339 3.01 13.98 10.51
N ASN A 340 3.56 13.04 11.27
CA ASN A 340 4.24 13.32 12.53
C ASN A 340 5.75 13.12 12.36
N ASP A 341 6.44 14.19 11.97
CA ASP A 341 7.87 14.19 11.65
C ASP A 341 8.75 13.97 12.90
N GLY A 342 8.16 13.98 14.10
CA GLY A 342 8.81 13.63 15.36
C GLY A 342 9.09 12.13 15.54
N PHE A 343 8.61 11.29 14.61
CA PHE A 343 8.76 9.84 14.65
C PHE A 343 9.23 9.27 13.32
N SER A 344 10.02 8.20 13.39
CA SER A 344 10.33 7.38 12.23
C SER A 344 10.08 5.91 12.50
N GLN A 345 9.50 5.22 11.52
CA GLN A 345 9.24 3.79 11.61
C GLN A 345 10.53 3.00 11.78
N VAL A 346 10.55 2.09 12.74
CA VAL A 346 11.67 1.16 12.95
C VAL A 346 11.42 -0.10 12.14
N TYR A 347 12.44 -0.48 11.41
CA TYR A 347 12.51 -1.66 10.59
C TYR A 347 13.52 -2.62 11.17
N ILE A 348 13.31 -3.91 10.93
CA ILE A 348 14.31 -4.94 11.08
C ILE A 348 14.83 -5.34 9.71
N LEU A 349 16.15 -5.28 9.56
CA LEU A 349 16.90 -5.94 8.52
C LEU A 349 17.29 -7.33 9.00
N LEU A 350 16.83 -8.36 8.28
CA LEU A 350 17.20 -9.76 8.50
C LEU A 350 18.28 -10.17 7.50
N GLY A 351 19.48 -10.46 8.00
CA GLY A 351 20.59 -11.09 7.28
C GLY A 351 20.78 -12.54 7.72
N ALA A 352 21.54 -13.32 6.95
CA ALA A 352 21.82 -14.73 7.28
C ALA A 352 22.59 -14.89 8.61
N GLU A 353 23.40 -13.89 8.97
CA GLU A 353 24.27 -13.88 10.14
C GLU A 353 24.08 -12.65 11.03
N PHE A 354 23.05 -11.84 10.79
CA PHE A 354 22.79 -10.66 11.61
C PHE A 354 21.34 -10.20 11.49
N SER A 355 20.83 -9.60 12.55
CA SER A 355 19.58 -8.84 12.53
C SER A 355 19.85 -7.44 13.04
N ILE A 356 19.42 -6.42 12.30
CA ILE A 356 19.71 -5.02 12.63
C ILE A 356 18.44 -4.21 12.61
N LEU A 357 18.24 -3.44 13.66
CA LEU A 357 17.17 -2.48 13.73
C LEU A 357 17.65 -1.15 13.19
N PHE A 358 16.81 -0.49 12.42
CA PHE A 358 17.14 0.81 11.87
C PHE A 358 15.86 1.59 11.56
N PHE A 359 15.96 2.91 11.43
CA PHE A 359 14.89 3.77 10.95
C PHE A 359 15.40 4.64 9.79
N ARG A 360 14.49 5.30 9.08
CA ARG A 360 14.84 6.13 7.91
C ARG A 360 14.48 7.59 8.11
N VAL A 361 15.37 8.48 7.68
CA VAL A 361 15.10 9.93 7.59
C VAL A 361 15.65 10.43 6.27
N ASN A 362 14.80 11.03 5.42
CA ASN A 362 15.19 11.56 4.11
C ASN A 362 16.03 10.58 3.28
N GLU A 363 15.57 9.33 3.21
CA GLU A 363 16.24 8.21 2.50
C GLU A 363 17.60 7.78 3.06
N ARG A 364 18.05 8.35 4.19
CA ARG A 364 19.20 7.84 4.96
C ARG A 364 18.76 6.85 6.03
N ASN A 365 19.54 5.79 6.22
CA ASN A 365 19.30 4.78 7.27
C ASN A 365 20.07 5.18 8.54
N PHE A 366 19.40 5.01 9.68
CA PHE A 366 19.99 5.16 11.01
C PHE A 366 19.82 3.85 11.77
N TYR A 367 20.93 3.22 12.13
CA TYR A 367 20.98 1.92 12.78
C TYR A 367 20.87 2.09 14.30
N LEU A 368 20.03 1.27 14.92
CA LEU A 368 19.78 1.26 16.35
C LEU A 368 20.60 0.15 17.03
N PHE A 369 21.29 0.49 18.10
CA PHE A 369 22.09 -0.45 18.90
C PHE A 369 21.98 -0.16 20.39
N LEU A 370 22.22 -1.19 21.22
CA LEU A 370 22.17 -1.14 22.69
C LEU A 370 23.56 -0.91 23.28
N LYS A 371 23.85 0.26 23.86
CA LYS A 371 25.09 0.46 24.62
C LYS A 371 25.07 -0.27 25.98
N GLU A 372 26.24 -0.38 26.58
CA GLU A 372 26.38 -0.71 28.02
C GLU A 372 25.39 0.13 28.84
N GLY A 373 24.69 -0.53 29.77
CA GLY A 373 23.60 0.09 30.55
C GLY A 373 22.23 0.10 29.86
N GLY A 374 22.08 -0.53 28.68
CA GLY A 374 20.77 -0.75 28.04
C GLY A 374 20.18 0.46 27.30
N LYS A 375 21.00 1.47 27.02
CA LYS A 375 20.59 2.68 26.28
C LYS A 375 20.58 2.39 24.77
N ILE A 376 19.48 2.74 24.09
CA ILE A 376 19.42 2.73 22.62
C ILE A 376 20.16 3.95 22.09
N GLU A 377 21.05 3.74 21.14
CA GLU A 377 21.69 4.81 20.36
C GLU A 377 21.52 4.58 18.86
N GLU A 378 21.48 5.70 18.14
CA GLU A 378 21.40 5.79 16.69
C GLU A 378 22.77 6.10 16.06
N ASN A 379 23.09 5.47 14.92
CA ASN A 379 24.27 5.78 14.11
C ASN A 379 23.92 5.72 12.62
N ASP A 380 24.46 6.61 11.81
CA ASP A 380 24.24 6.67 10.35
C ASP A 380 25.25 5.81 9.55
N PHE A 381 26.22 5.20 10.21
CA PHE A 381 27.16 4.26 9.61
C PHE A 381 26.89 2.80 10.03
N PHE A 382 26.87 1.91 9.04
CA PHE A 382 26.76 0.47 9.24
C PHE A 382 28.11 -0.12 9.64
N SER A 383 28.20 -0.73 10.82
CA SER A 383 29.32 -1.60 11.18
C SER A 383 28.82 -2.93 11.72
N ILE A 384 29.50 -4.03 11.42
CA ILE A 384 29.15 -5.37 11.95
C ILE A 384 29.20 -5.38 13.49
N LYS A 385 30.01 -4.51 14.11
CA LYS A 385 30.03 -4.31 15.57
C LYS A 385 28.71 -3.76 16.13
N CYS A 386 27.84 -3.21 15.28
CA CYS A 386 26.51 -2.72 15.64
C CYS A 386 25.44 -3.83 15.71
N VAL A 387 25.79 -5.08 15.38
CA VAL A 387 24.94 -6.27 15.56
C VAL A 387 25.19 -6.80 16.98
N LEU A 388 24.48 -6.29 17.98
CA LEU A 388 24.84 -6.58 19.37
C LEU A 388 24.29 -7.91 19.89
N ASN A 389 25.24 -8.69 20.41
CA ASN A 389 25.25 -10.01 21.05
C ASN A 389 24.94 -11.24 20.17
N THR A 390 26.00 -11.74 19.53
CA THR A 390 26.15 -13.18 19.31
C THR A 390 26.34 -13.89 20.67
N GLU A 391 25.45 -14.81 21.02
CA GLU A 391 25.71 -15.72 22.14
C GLU A 391 26.90 -16.65 21.81
N ARG A 392 27.52 -17.25 22.85
CA ARG A 392 28.65 -18.18 22.68
C ARG A 392 28.34 -19.41 21.83
N ASP A 393 27.06 -19.70 21.60
CA ASP A 393 26.58 -20.76 20.71
C ASP A 393 26.46 -20.31 19.23
N GLY A 394 26.85 -19.08 18.94
CA GLY A 394 26.79 -18.47 17.61
C GLY A 394 25.39 -18.02 17.20
N SER A 395 24.37 -18.08 18.05
CA SER A 395 23.04 -17.51 17.79
C SER A 395 23.09 -15.98 17.85
N ILE A 396 22.57 -15.28 16.82
CA ILE A 396 22.42 -13.82 16.86
C ILE A 396 21.07 -13.52 17.48
N LYS A 397 21.07 -12.84 18.63
CA LYS A 397 19.87 -12.30 19.26
C LYS A 397 20.12 -10.85 19.63
N PHE A 398 19.28 -9.94 19.16
CA PHE A 398 19.15 -8.64 19.83
C PHE A 398 17.94 -8.73 20.76
N SER A 399 18.00 -8.11 21.95
CA SER A 399 16.85 -8.01 22.87
C SER A 399 16.60 -6.54 23.18
N ILE A 400 15.47 -5.96 22.76
CA ILE A 400 15.09 -4.61 23.19
C ILE A 400 14.02 -4.66 24.28
N LEU A 401 14.31 -4.00 25.40
CA LEU A 401 13.33 -3.71 26.44
C LEU A 401 12.30 -2.71 25.90
N THR A 402 11.06 -3.16 25.80
CA THR A 402 9.87 -2.35 25.55
C THR A 402 9.13 -2.10 26.87
N LYS A 403 8.13 -1.23 26.87
CA LYS A 403 7.27 -0.99 28.04
C LYS A 403 6.60 -2.27 28.56
N ASP A 404 6.40 -3.27 27.70
CA ASP A 404 5.61 -4.47 27.97
C ASP A 404 6.41 -5.79 28.02
N GLY A 405 7.74 -5.76 27.77
CA GLY A 405 8.59 -6.96 27.77
C GLY A 405 9.83 -6.82 26.88
N TYR A 406 10.52 -7.93 26.58
CA TYR A 406 11.66 -7.95 25.67
C TYR A 406 11.22 -8.35 24.26
N MET A 407 11.80 -7.69 23.26
CA MET A 407 11.70 -8.06 21.85
C MET A 407 12.99 -8.75 21.42
N SER A 408 12.93 -10.04 21.08
CA SER A 408 14.11 -10.78 20.58
C SER A 408 13.89 -11.37 19.19
N SER A 409 14.95 -11.51 18.40
CA SER A 409 14.93 -12.20 17.10
C SER A 409 15.91 -13.37 17.11
N ASP A 410 15.53 -14.50 16.52
CA ASP A 410 16.46 -15.63 16.28
C ASP A 410 17.04 -15.63 14.84
N LYS A 411 17.90 -16.62 14.56
CA LYS A 411 18.54 -16.86 13.25
C LYS A 411 17.55 -17.16 12.12
N GLN A 412 16.31 -17.53 12.45
CA GLN A 412 15.24 -17.84 11.51
C GLN A 412 14.35 -16.61 11.26
N GLY A 413 14.66 -15.46 11.88
CA GLY A 413 13.91 -14.22 11.75
C GLY A 413 12.61 -14.20 12.57
N VAL A 414 12.45 -15.13 13.52
CA VAL A 414 11.30 -15.14 14.42
C VAL A 414 11.50 -14.06 15.47
N VAL A 415 10.60 -13.08 15.48
CA VAL A 415 10.57 -12.04 16.52
C VAL A 415 9.62 -12.45 17.64
N THR A 416 10.14 -12.65 18.85
CA THR A 416 9.35 -12.96 20.04
C THR A 416 9.21 -11.72 20.93
N PHE A 417 7.98 -11.50 21.40
CA PHE A 417 7.68 -10.54 22.46
C PHE A 417 7.27 -11.35 23.67
N ASP A 418 8.19 -11.61 24.60
CA ASP A 418 7.86 -12.45 25.74
C ASP A 418 8.11 -11.78 27.08
N LYS A 419 7.19 -12.06 28.00
CA LYS A 419 7.23 -11.55 29.37
C LYS A 419 7.98 -12.50 30.31
N LYS A 420 8.42 -13.68 29.86
CA LYS A 420 9.24 -14.59 30.67
C LYS A 420 10.08 -15.53 29.81
N LEU A 421 11.38 -15.26 29.68
CA LEU A 421 12.40 -16.31 29.72
C LEU A 421 13.62 -15.79 30.48
N LYS A 422 13.56 -15.97 31.80
CA LYS A 422 14.68 -15.85 32.73
C LYS A 422 15.78 -16.83 32.31
N ASN A 423 16.99 -16.34 32.03
CA ASN A 423 18.21 -16.84 32.68
C ASN A 423 19.41 -15.90 32.51
N LYS A 424 19.80 -15.31 33.65
CA LYS A 424 21.10 -14.75 34.06
C LYS A 424 21.79 -13.61 33.30
N TRP A 425 21.18 -12.98 32.29
CA TRP A 425 21.73 -11.72 31.73
C TRP A 425 20.81 -10.50 31.84
N GLU A 426 19.67 -10.62 32.52
CA GLU A 426 18.64 -9.57 32.54
C GLU A 426 18.17 -9.25 33.96
N VAL A 427 18.75 -8.22 34.57
CA VAL A 427 18.12 -7.49 35.68
C VAL A 427 18.12 -6.01 35.31
N PHE A 428 16.96 -5.41 35.10
CA PHE A 428 16.71 -4.01 35.42
C PHE A 428 15.26 -3.80 35.86
N LYS A 429 15.09 -3.23 37.05
CA LYS A 429 13.87 -2.56 37.49
C LYS A 429 14.23 -1.27 38.25
N THR A 430 13.96 -0.14 37.58
CA THR A 430 13.45 1.18 38.01
C THR A 430 13.80 1.78 39.39
N SER A 431 14.27 3.04 39.41
CA SER A 431 13.52 4.23 39.88
C SER A 431 14.35 5.51 39.70
N TYR A 432 13.70 6.63 39.35
CA TYR A 432 14.17 7.99 39.61
C TYR A 432 13.35 8.46 40.82
N GLU A 433 14.01 8.84 41.91
CA GLU A 433 13.53 9.83 42.88
C GLU A 433 14.76 10.68 43.27
N GLU A 434 14.64 11.97 42.96
CA GLU A 434 15.56 13.13 43.09
C GLU A 434 17.08 12.94 43.01
#